data_AF-A0A2K8SK87-F1
#
_entry.id   AF-A0A2K8SK87-F1
#
_cell.length_a   1.000
_cell.length_b   1.000
_cell.length_c   1.000
_cell.angle_alpha   90.00
_cell.angle_beta   90.00
_cell.angle_gamma   90.00
#
_symmetry.space_group_name_H-M   'P 1'
#
loop_
_entity.id
_entity.type
_entity.pdbx_description
1 polymer ?
#
loop_
_entity_poly.entity_id
_entity_poly.type
_entity_poly.pdbx_seq_one_letter_code
_entity_poly.pdbx_strand_id
1 'polypeptide(L)'
;MIGKGNPPEFGSSTTQLKVQPFVDPNPFQELTFSTVIAAKLAIADYLARPLAKLTPEQMAYINAVLVSTLNKQEVMKQIRDFFNPLSGTSHVE
;
A
#
# COMPACT_ATOMS: atom_id res chain seq x y z
N MET A 1 50.06 -33.03 -28.42
CA MET A 1 48.71 -33.30 -28.97
C MET A 1 48.25 -34.56 -28.25
N ILE A 2 47.21 -34.64 -27.42
CA ILE A 2 45.88 -34.03 -27.42
C ILE A 2 45.35 -34.15 -25.98
N GLY A 3 44.73 -33.09 -25.45
CA GLY A 3 44.29 -32.97 -24.05
C GLY A 3 43.09 -33.84 -23.70
N LYS A 4 43.12 -34.42 -22.49
CA LYS A 4 41.95 -35.04 -21.85
C LYS A 4 41.09 -33.92 -21.25
N GLY A 5 40.03 -33.56 -21.96
CA GLY A 5 39.01 -32.65 -21.45
C GLY A 5 38.21 -33.31 -20.34
N ASN A 6 38.34 -32.80 -19.12
CA ASN A 6 37.35 -33.05 -18.08
C ASN A 6 36.13 -32.14 -18.39
N PRO A 7 34.90 -32.65 -18.43
CA PRO A 7 33.74 -31.79 -18.52
C PRO A 7 33.66 -30.91 -17.26
N PRO A 8 33.34 -29.60 -17.38
CA PRO A 8 33.10 -28.76 -16.23
C PRO A 8 31.84 -29.24 -15.52
N GLU A 9 32.00 -29.70 -14.28
CA GLU A 9 30.90 -30.01 -13.38
C GLU A 9 30.21 -28.70 -13.00
N PHE A 10 29.19 -28.32 -13.78
CA PHE A 10 28.35 -27.17 -13.49
C PHE A 10 27.64 -27.43 -12.16
N GLY A 11 28.00 -26.59 -11.18
CA GLY A 11 27.51 -26.66 -9.82
C GLY A 11 26.00 -26.84 -9.78
N SER A 12 25.59 -27.96 -9.21
CA SER A 12 24.27 -28.11 -8.62
C SER A 12 24.20 -27.24 -7.37
N SER A 13 24.18 -25.92 -7.57
CA SER A 13 23.62 -24.99 -6.60
C SER A 13 22.13 -25.23 -6.60
N THR A 14 21.70 -26.25 -5.86
CA THR A 14 20.30 -26.46 -5.48
C THR A 14 19.86 -25.20 -4.76
N THR A 15 19.29 -24.28 -5.53
CA THR A 15 18.58 -23.12 -5.02
C THR A 15 17.41 -23.70 -4.25
N GLN A 16 17.62 -23.86 -2.95
CA GLN A 16 16.62 -24.22 -1.98
C GLN A 16 15.54 -23.15 -2.07
N LEU A 17 14.52 -23.41 -2.90
CA LEU A 17 13.36 -22.58 -3.05
C LEU A 17 12.74 -22.50 -1.65
N LYS A 18 12.89 -21.35 -0.99
CA LYS A 18 12.15 -21.08 0.25
C LYS A 18 10.68 -21.14 -0.12
N VAL A 19 10.05 -22.25 0.22
CA VAL A 19 8.61 -22.42 0.15
C VAL A 19 8.03 -21.46 1.18
N GLN A 20 7.70 -20.25 0.74
CA GLN A 20 6.88 -19.35 1.55
C GLN A 20 5.45 -19.87 1.46
N PRO A 21 4.82 -20.24 2.59
CA PRO A 21 3.40 -20.51 2.59
C PRO A 21 2.68 -19.25 2.11
N PHE A 22 1.71 -19.42 1.21
CA PHE A 22 0.77 -18.37 0.89
C PHE A 22 -0.04 -18.11 2.17
N VAL A 23 0.39 -17.10 2.93
CA VAL A 23 -0.40 -16.59 4.06
C VAL A 23 -1.63 -15.98 3.42
N ASP A 24 -2.77 -16.67 3.47
CA ASP A 24 -4.06 -16.13 3.06
C ASP A 24 -4.33 -14.84 3.85
N PRO A 25 -4.12 -13.65 3.27
CA PRO A 25 -4.52 -12.42 3.89
C PRO A 25 -6.05 -12.43 3.79
N ASN A 26 -6.73 -12.60 4.92
CA ASN A 26 -8.16 -12.41 5.15
C ASN A 26 -9.07 -12.27 3.90
N PRO A 27 -10.11 -13.12 3.73
CA PRO A 27 -10.98 -13.14 2.54
C PRO A 27 -11.69 -11.80 2.21
N PHE A 28 -11.62 -10.81 3.10
CA PHE A 28 -12.07 -9.44 2.87
C PHE A 28 -10.99 -8.52 2.27
N GLN A 29 -10.05 -9.05 1.48
CA GLN A 29 -9.03 -8.24 0.78
C GLN A 29 -9.64 -7.09 -0.03
N GLU A 30 -10.90 -7.21 -0.48
CA GLU A 30 -11.67 -6.15 -1.14
C GLU A 30 -11.79 -4.85 -0.33
N LEU A 31 -11.60 -4.92 0.99
CA LEU A 31 -11.63 -3.76 1.87
C LEU A 31 -10.24 -3.14 2.07
N THR A 32 -9.20 -3.60 1.39
CA THR A 32 -7.83 -3.06 1.50
C THR A 32 -7.29 -2.62 0.15
N PHE A 33 -6.50 -1.56 0.14
CA PHE A 33 -5.80 -1.13 -1.07
C PHE A 33 -4.62 -2.06 -1.34
N SER A 34 -4.52 -2.56 -2.57
CA SER A 34 -3.41 -3.44 -2.97
C SER A 34 -2.05 -2.75 -2.90
N THR A 35 -2.00 -1.42 -3.07
CA THR A 35 -0.78 -0.62 -2.97
C THR A 35 -1.06 0.78 -2.42
N VAL A 36 -0.01 1.41 -1.88
CA VAL A 36 -0.04 2.83 -1.44
C VAL A 36 -0.43 3.75 -2.60
N ILE A 37 -0.02 3.44 -3.83
CA ILE A 37 -0.36 4.24 -5.03
C ILE A 37 -1.86 4.12 -5.33
N ALA A 38 -2.43 2.91 -5.28
CA ALA A 38 -3.86 2.70 -5.46
C ALA A 38 -4.67 3.45 -4.40
N ALA A 39 -4.20 3.45 -3.15
CA ALA A 39 -4.83 4.21 -2.07
C ALA A 39 -4.80 5.73 -2.33
N LYS A 40 -3.64 6.26 -2.74
CA LYS A 40 -3.47 7.68 -3.11
C LYS A 40 -4.40 8.08 -4.26
N LEU A 41 -4.52 7.25 -5.29
CA LEU A 41 -5.43 7.49 -6.41
C LEU A 41 -6.89 7.49 -5.95
N ALA A 42 -7.30 6.51 -5.14
CA ALA A 42 -8.65 6.46 -4.60
C ALA A 42 -8.99 7.67 -3.71
N ILE A 43 -8.01 8.19 -2.95
CA ILE A 43 -8.19 9.41 -2.16
C ILE A 43 -8.33 10.64 -3.06
N ALA A 44 -7.53 10.77 -4.11
CA ALA A 44 -7.68 11.86 -5.08
C ALA A 44 -9.05 11.83 -5.78
N ASP A 45 -9.48 10.64 -6.17
CA ASP A 45 -10.79 10.39 -6.77
C ASP A 45 -11.92 10.79 -5.80
N TYR A 46 -11.82 10.35 -4.54
CA TYR A 46 -12.77 10.69 -3.48
C TYR A 46 -12.86 12.20 -3.21
N LEU A 47 -11.72 12.90 -3.17
CA LEU A 47 -11.67 14.35 -2.97
C LEU A 47 -12.06 15.15 -4.22
N ALA A 48 -12.28 14.46 -5.36
CA ALA A 48 -12.49 15.05 -6.69
C ALA A 48 -11.41 16.09 -7.05
N ARG A 49 -10.19 15.92 -6.53
CA ARG A 49 -9.08 16.88 -6.65
C ARG A 49 -7.76 16.12 -6.80
N PRO A 50 -6.84 16.58 -7.66
CA PRO A 50 -5.52 15.96 -7.78
C PRO A 50 -4.78 16.06 -6.44
N LEU A 51 -4.11 14.99 -6.00
CA LEU A 51 -3.25 15.04 -4.80
C LEU A 51 -2.18 16.15 -4.90
N ALA A 52 -1.77 16.51 -6.12
CA ALA A 52 -0.83 17.60 -6.38
C ALA A 52 -1.35 18.99 -5.95
N LYS A 53 -2.67 19.14 -5.72
CA LYS A 53 -3.28 20.37 -5.19
C LYS A 53 -3.42 20.38 -3.67
N LEU A 54 -3.06 19.29 -3.00
CA LEU A 54 -3.05 19.23 -1.53
C LEU A 54 -1.82 19.95 -0.97
N THR A 55 -1.94 20.48 0.24
CA THR A 55 -0.77 21.04 0.91
C THR A 55 0.20 19.91 1.32
N PRO A 56 1.50 20.20 1.46
CA PRO A 56 2.47 19.20 1.90
C PRO A 56 2.10 18.57 3.25
N GLU A 57 1.46 19.32 4.15
CA GLU A 57 0.95 18.82 5.43
C GLU A 57 -0.17 17.78 5.25
N GLN A 58 -1.14 18.06 4.37
CA GLN A 58 -2.21 17.12 4.04
C GLN A 58 -1.65 15.86 3.37
N MET A 59 -0.67 16.00 2.48
CA MET A 59 0.01 14.84 1.88
C MET A 59 0.78 14.04 2.93
N ALA A 60 1.48 14.68 3.86
CA ALA A 60 2.19 13.99 4.93
C ALA A 60 1.24 13.19 5.81
N TYR A 61 0.07 13.76 6.15
CA TYR A 61 -0.99 13.06 6.88
C TYR A 61 -1.50 11.83 6.12
N ILE A 62 -1.83 11.97 4.83
CA ILE A 62 -2.25 10.84 3.99
C ILE A 62 -1.18 9.75 3.97
N ASN A 63 0.10 10.10 3.80
CA ASN A 63 1.17 9.12 3.80
C ASN A 63 1.31 8.41 5.16
N ALA A 64 1.19 9.13 6.28
CA ALA A 64 1.23 8.55 7.61
C ALA A 64 0.08 7.55 7.84
N VAL A 65 -1.13 7.91 7.41
CA VAL A 65 -2.30 7.02 7.45
C VAL A 65 -2.07 5.77 6.61
N LEU A 66 -1.52 5.89 5.40
CA LEU A 66 -1.26 4.76 4.50
C LEU A 66 -0.11 3.86 4.98
N VAL A 67 0.87 4.39 5.71
CA VAL A 67 1.93 3.61 6.37
C VAL A 67 1.35 2.85 7.58
N SER A 68 0.37 3.43 8.27
CA SER A 68 -0.29 2.79 9.42
C SER A 68 -1.30 1.72 8.98
N THR A 69 -2.10 1.99 7.95
CA THR A 69 -3.14 1.08 7.47
C THR A 69 -3.43 1.26 5.98
N LEU A 70 -3.56 0.14 5.27
CA LEU A 70 -4.06 0.08 3.90
C LEU A 70 -5.52 -0.35 3.83
N ASN A 71 -6.23 -0.40 4.97
CA ASN A 71 -7.66 -0.70 4.97
C ASN A 71 -8.45 0.49 4.41
N LYS A 72 -9.15 0.28 3.29
CA LYS A 72 -9.94 1.28 2.58
C LYS A 72 -10.97 1.96 3.46
N GLN A 73 -11.64 1.23 4.36
CA GLN A 73 -12.62 1.83 5.25
C GLN A 73 -11.96 2.76 6.28
N GLU A 74 -10.88 2.31 6.91
CA GLU A 74 -10.16 3.11 7.90
C GLU A 74 -9.47 4.33 7.27
N VAL A 75 -8.82 4.15 6.12
CA VAL A 75 -8.21 5.24 5.35
C VAL A 75 -9.28 6.25 4.98
N MET A 76 -10.38 5.83 4.34
CA MET A 76 -11.44 6.76 3.92
C MET A 76 -12.10 7.46 5.12
N LYS A 77 -12.26 6.78 6.26
CA LYS A 77 -12.76 7.37 7.51
C LYS A 77 -11.83 8.47 8.01
N GLN A 78 -10.52 8.22 8.08
CA GLN A 78 -9.54 9.21 8.54
C GLN A 78 -9.40 10.38 7.56
N ILE A 79 -9.40 10.13 6.24
CA ILE A 79 -9.38 11.20 5.25
C ILE A 79 -10.65 12.04 5.34
N ARG A 80 -11.83 11.42 5.49
CA ARG A 80 -13.09 12.13 5.77
C ARG A 80 -12.95 13.03 6.99
N ASP A 81 -12.47 12.49 8.11
CA ASP A 81 -12.40 13.20 9.38
C ASP A 81 -11.47 14.42 9.29
N PHE A 82 -10.32 14.22 8.63
CA PHE A 82 -9.32 15.26 8.42
C PHE A 82 -9.77 16.36 7.44
N PHE A 83 -10.43 16.01 6.33
CA PHE A 83 -10.89 16.99 5.33
C PHE A 83 -12.26 17.60 5.63
N ASN A 84 -13.06 16.90 6.43
CA ASN A 84 -14.40 17.33 6.83
C ASN A 84 -14.59 16.99 8.32
N PRO A 85 -13.99 17.77 9.24
CA PRO A 85 -14.09 17.58 10.69
C PRO A 85 -15.51 17.81 11.26
N LEU A 86 -16.53 17.77 10.42
CA LEU A 86 -17.91 18.20 10.65
C LEU A 86 -17.99 19.69 10.97
N SER A 87 -18.58 20.42 10.03
CA SER A 87 -19.44 21.56 10.37
C SER A 87 -20.53 21.06 11.32
N GLY A 88 -20.20 21.08 12.62
CA GLY A 88 -21.05 20.61 13.71
C GLY A 88 -21.02 21.53 14.93
N THR A 89 -20.40 22.71 14.83
CA THR A 89 -20.56 23.77 15.85
C THR A 89 -21.75 24.66 15.48
N SER A 90 -22.93 24.06 15.49
CA SER A 90 -24.19 24.79 15.69
C SER A 90 -24.98 24.03 16.76
N HIS A 91 -24.37 23.87 17.93
CA HIS A 91 -25.13 23.78 19.15
C HIS A 91 -24.89 25.08 19.89
N VAL A 92 -25.86 25.97 19.72
CA VAL A 92 -26.11 27.08 20.63
C VAL A 92 -26.30 26.50 22.03
N GLU A 93 -25.64 27.08 23.02
CA GLU A 93 -26.16 27.19 24.38
C GLU A 93 -25.73 28.54 24.95
#